data_AF-A0AAD1A618-F1
#
_entry.id   AF-A0AAD1A618-F1
#
_cell.length_a   1.000
_cell.length_b   1.000
_cell.length_c   1.000
_cell.angle_alpha   90.00
_cell.angle_beta   90.00
_cell.angle_gamma   90.00
#
_symmetry.space_group_name_H-M   'P 1'
#
loop_
_entity.id
_entity.type
_entity.pdbx_description
1 polymer ?
#
loop_
_entity_poly.entity_id
_entity_poly.type
_entity_poly.pdbx_seq_one_letter_code
_entity_poly.pdbx_strand_id
1 'polypeptide(L)'
;MRRVHLTLIALGVIGVGLAGCGKFQKPQRAAWRDQAEAQCLASRQVQLSAYVSLRDKAIDGPGTCGMEKPLKVAAFANGSVALTSNATLACPVVATTDKWFTEVVQPAAMNVLGAQVIEIRAGSYSCRAMNNGTGTSRTSEHAFGNAVDVFSFRLNDNRVVTVKDGWRGSPEEQAFLREIFVGACEHFSTVLGPGADAFHYDHFHIDLARHSKGRHICKPVIKYEPNYNLPPPDPARPDRMALQQQQDTRQTLPPPMVASGSGGLLRQPSGGLRPPGAVDGGYSVAHRSGQGGLDGQRRYIEEGPQQASPRYQPQPAPSEMRGPLQLPGATPPTEELIVGDDEGNGIIDEAGENEPPINPRNDPFAYRPGQPTGLRR
;
A
#
# COMPACT_ATOMS: atom_id res chain seq x y z
N MET A 1 -28.07 -2.04 -75.57
CA MET A 1 -27.97 -2.79 -74.30
C MET A 1 -26.61 -2.65 -73.58
N ARG A 2 -25.46 -2.40 -74.25
CA ARG A 2 -24.15 -2.27 -73.56
C ARG A 2 -23.87 -0.96 -72.80
N ARG A 3 -24.64 0.11 -73.02
CA ARG A 3 -24.39 1.43 -72.38
C ARG A 3 -25.09 1.62 -71.03
N VAL A 4 -26.11 0.80 -70.72
CA VAL A 4 -26.87 0.86 -69.46
C VAL A 4 -26.17 0.08 -68.33
N HIS A 5 -25.32 -0.89 -68.68
CA HIS A 5 -24.56 -1.67 -67.68
C HIS A 5 -23.35 -0.90 -67.11
N LEU A 6 -22.81 0.09 -67.81
CA LEU A 6 -21.68 0.89 -67.34
C LEU A 6 -22.08 1.95 -66.30
N THR A 7 -23.31 2.46 -66.35
CA THR A 7 -23.81 3.42 -65.35
C THR A 7 -24.21 2.75 -64.04
N LEU A 8 -24.66 1.49 -64.05
CA LEU A 8 -24.95 0.74 -62.83
C LEU A 8 -23.69 0.28 -62.08
N ILE A 9 -22.58 0.06 -62.79
CA ILE A 9 -21.29 -0.26 -62.15
C ILE A 9 -20.68 1.01 -61.50
N ALA A 10 -20.81 2.19 -62.12
CA ALA A 10 -20.32 3.44 -61.55
C ALA A 10 -21.06 3.87 -60.27
N LEU A 11 -22.37 3.58 -60.16
CA LEU A 11 -23.14 3.80 -58.92
C LEU A 11 -22.87 2.74 -57.84
N GLY A 12 -22.51 1.51 -58.23
CA GLY A 12 -22.10 0.46 -57.30
C GLY A 12 -20.75 0.71 -56.63
N VAL A 13 -19.81 1.39 -57.31
CA VAL A 13 -18.48 1.70 -56.75
C VAL A 13 -18.52 2.90 -55.79
N ILE A 14 -19.49 3.82 -55.94
CA ILE A 14 -19.66 4.95 -55.00
C ILE A 14 -20.39 4.50 -53.71
N GLY A 15 -21.22 3.46 -53.77
CA GLY A 15 -21.96 2.94 -52.59
C GLY A 15 -21.14 2.09 -51.62
N VAL A 16 -19.94 1.62 -52.00
CA VAL A 16 -19.11 0.72 -51.15
C VAL A 16 -18.06 1.50 -50.33
N GLY A 17 -17.88 2.80 -50.58
CA GLY A 17 -16.91 3.64 -49.84
C GLY A 17 -17.34 4.10 -48.44
N LEU A 18 -18.59 3.84 -48.03
CA LEU A 18 -19.14 4.31 -46.73
C LEU A 18 -19.34 3.20 -45.69
N ALA A 19 -18.95 1.96 -46.00
CA ALA A 19 -18.98 0.88 -45.04
C ALA A 19 -17.62 0.74 -44.35
N GLY A 20 -17.54 1.18 -43.08
CA GLY A 20 -16.59 0.62 -42.14
C GLY A 20 -15.45 1.51 -41.64
N CYS A 21 -15.74 2.71 -41.15
CA CYS A 21 -14.98 3.26 -40.02
C CYS A 21 -15.80 3.10 -38.75
N GLY A 22 -16.11 1.85 -38.39
CA GLY A 22 -16.55 1.54 -37.03
C GLY A 22 -15.39 1.88 -36.11
N LYS A 23 -15.39 3.09 -35.54
CA LYS A 23 -14.40 3.49 -34.55
C LYS A 23 -14.63 2.61 -33.33
N PHE A 24 -13.85 1.54 -33.19
CA PHE A 24 -13.70 0.82 -31.93
C PHE A 24 -13.00 1.78 -30.95
N GLN A 25 -13.73 2.78 -30.45
CA GLN A 25 -13.25 3.65 -29.40
C GLN A 25 -13.22 2.81 -28.13
N LYS A 26 -12.00 2.55 -27.64
CA LYS A 26 -11.82 1.92 -26.34
C LYS A 26 -12.59 2.74 -25.29
N PRO A 27 -13.35 2.11 -24.38
CA PRO A 27 -13.96 2.81 -23.26
C PRO A 27 -12.93 3.68 -22.55
N GLN A 28 -13.23 4.96 -22.38
CA GLN A 28 -12.32 5.92 -21.75
C GLN A 28 -12.66 6.05 -20.26
N ARG A 29 -11.63 6.23 -19.43
CA ARG A 29 -11.82 6.58 -18.02
C ARG A 29 -12.36 8.00 -17.89
N ALA A 30 -13.06 8.26 -16.79
CA ALA A 30 -13.60 9.58 -16.52
C ALA A 30 -12.47 10.63 -16.44
N ALA A 31 -12.60 11.72 -17.20
CA ALA A 31 -11.55 12.75 -17.34
C ALA A 31 -11.15 13.42 -16.01
N TRP A 32 -12.03 13.43 -15.01
CA TRP A 32 -11.75 13.97 -13.70
C TRP A 32 -10.60 13.23 -13.00
N ARG A 33 -10.39 11.94 -13.29
CA ARG A 33 -9.33 11.11 -12.69
C ARG A 33 -7.95 11.64 -13.07
N ASP A 34 -7.77 11.90 -14.36
CA ASP A 34 -6.58 12.49 -14.97
C ASP A 34 -6.32 13.90 -14.42
N GLN A 35 -7.38 14.69 -14.28
CA GLN A 35 -7.30 16.04 -13.70
C GLN A 35 -6.85 15.99 -12.23
N ALA A 36 -7.39 15.07 -11.43
CA ALA A 36 -7.02 14.90 -10.02
C ALA A 36 -5.55 14.45 -9.88
N GLU A 37 -5.10 13.49 -10.70
CA GLU A 37 -3.70 13.07 -10.78
C GLU A 37 -2.78 14.26 -11.10
N ALA A 38 -3.09 15.01 -12.15
CA ALA A 38 -2.31 16.15 -12.60
C ALA A 38 -2.25 17.26 -11.55
N GLN A 39 -3.38 17.59 -10.91
CA GLN A 39 -3.45 18.61 -9.88
C GLN A 39 -2.64 18.22 -8.63
N CYS A 40 -2.75 16.97 -8.17
CA CYS A 40 -1.99 16.48 -7.02
C CYS A 40 -0.48 16.59 -7.24
N LEU A 41 -0.01 16.21 -8.43
CA LEU A 41 1.40 16.32 -8.80
C LEU A 41 1.84 17.79 -8.94
N ALA A 42 1.03 18.63 -9.59
CA ALA A 42 1.33 20.06 -9.77
C ALA A 42 1.40 20.81 -8.43
N SER A 43 0.53 20.46 -7.49
CA SER A 43 0.50 21.03 -6.14
C SER A 43 1.52 20.39 -5.17
N ARG A 44 2.28 19.38 -5.63
CA ARG A 44 3.31 18.67 -4.86
C ARG A 44 2.80 18.13 -3.51
N GLN A 45 1.57 17.60 -3.51
CA GLN A 45 1.02 16.97 -2.30
C GLN A 45 1.76 15.69 -1.91
N VAL A 46 2.47 15.08 -2.87
CA VAL A 46 3.36 13.94 -2.65
C VAL A 46 4.79 14.36 -2.96
N GLN A 47 5.70 14.11 -2.02
CA GLN A 47 7.13 14.31 -2.23
C GLN A 47 7.75 13.07 -2.86
N LEU A 48 8.32 13.23 -4.06
CA LEU A 48 9.10 12.16 -4.68
C LEU A 48 10.39 11.91 -3.89
N SER A 49 10.71 10.64 -3.67
CA SER A 49 11.81 10.18 -2.83
C SER A 49 12.29 8.79 -3.25
N ALA A 50 13.21 8.18 -2.49
CA ALA A 50 13.56 6.77 -2.66
C ALA A 50 12.36 5.82 -2.40
N TYR A 51 11.35 6.29 -1.67
CA TYR A 51 10.17 5.50 -1.30
C TYR A 51 9.00 5.74 -2.25
N VAL A 52 8.88 6.93 -2.82
CA VAL A 52 7.79 7.29 -3.73
C VAL A 52 8.36 7.84 -5.03
N SER A 53 8.15 7.13 -6.12
CA SER A 53 8.71 7.49 -7.43
C SER A 53 7.65 7.39 -8.52
N LEU A 54 7.76 8.21 -9.56
CA LEU A 54 6.97 8.02 -10.78
C LEU A 54 7.45 6.78 -11.52
N ARG A 55 6.52 6.01 -12.05
CA ARG A 55 6.84 4.98 -13.04
C ARG A 55 7.06 5.62 -14.41
N ASP A 56 7.89 4.98 -15.22
CA ASP A 56 8.27 5.50 -16.54
C ASP A 56 7.10 5.53 -17.54
N LYS A 57 6.12 4.65 -17.35
CA LYS A 57 4.99 4.46 -18.27
C LYS A 57 3.67 4.61 -17.54
N ALA A 58 2.74 5.29 -18.21
CA ALA A 58 1.33 5.21 -17.92
C ALA A 58 0.87 3.74 -17.94
N ILE A 59 -0.19 3.45 -17.19
CA ILE A 59 -0.87 2.17 -17.26
C ILE A 59 -2.13 2.36 -18.09
N ASP A 60 -2.20 1.66 -19.22
CA ASP A 60 -3.36 1.63 -20.11
C ASP A 60 -3.89 0.18 -20.18
N GLY A 61 -4.72 -0.19 -19.20
CA GLY A 61 -5.25 -1.55 -19.03
C GLY A 61 -6.49 -1.84 -19.88
N PRO A 62 -7.10 -3.03 -19.79
CA PRO A 62 -8.34 -3.32 -20.50
C PRO A 62 -9.50 -2.45 -19.99
N GLY A 63 -10.47 -2.16 -20.87
CA GLY A 63 -11.59 -1.26 -20.55
C GLY A 63 -11.09 0.14 -20.19
N THR A 64 -11.57 0.67 -19.07
CA THR A 64 -11.21 2.00 -18.57
C THR A 64 -10.04 1.98 -17.58
N CYS A 65 -9.47 0.81 -17.25
CA CYS A 65 -8.43 0.70 -16.24
C CYS A 65 -7.17 1.48 -16.62
N GLY A 66 -6.61 2.26 -15.70
CA GLY A 66 -5.36 2.95 -15.97
C GLY A 66 -5.05 4.15 -15.09
N MET A 67 -3.83 4.65 -15.28
CA MET A 67 -3.24 5.84 -14.65
C MET A 67 -2.30 6.51 -15.64
N GLU A 68 -2.37 7.83 -15.77
CA GLU A 68 -1.43 8.60 -16.61
C GLU A 68 -0.06 8.72 -15.93
N LYS A 69 -0.06 8.93 -14.60
CA LYS A 69 1.15 9.14 -13.81
C LYS A 69 1.20 8.21 -12.59
N PRO A 70 1.31 6.89 -12.80
CA PRO A 70 1.34 5.93 -11.71
C PRO A 70 2.59 6.12 -10.85
N LEU A 71 2.40 6.15 -9.53
CA LEU A 71 3.46 6.15 -8.55
C LEU A 71 3.76 4.72 -8.10
N LYS A 72 5.05 4.41 -7.97
CA LYS A 72 5.55 3.25 -7.23
C LYS A 72 5.84 3.72 -5.80
N VAL A 73 5.16 3.10 -4.84
CA VAL A 73 5.23 3.46 -3.42
C VAL A 73 5.78 2.26 -2.64
N ALA A 74 6.89 2.46 -1.94
CA ALA A 74 7.53 1.48 -1.08
C ALA A 74 7.27 1.74 0.41
N ALA A 75 6.93 2.98 0.76
CA ALA A 75 6.62 3.40 2.12
C ALA A 75 5.79 4.68 2.13
N PHE A 76 5.02 4.86 3.19
CA PHE A 76 4.28 6.09 3.54
C PHE A 76 5.01 6.87 4.65
N ALA A 77 4.51 8.06 4.96
CA ALA A 77 4.98 8.95 6.01
C ALA A 77 6.51 9.17 5.93
N ASN A 78 6.97 9.54 4.73
CA ASN A 78 8.38 9.77 4.40
C ASN A 78 9.33 8.61 4.76
N GLY A 79 8.88 7.37 4.59
CA GLY A 79 9.70 6.18 4.82
C GLY A 79 9.57 5.56 6.21
N SER A 80 8.84 6.19 7.13
CA SER A 80 8.63 5.66 8.49
C SER A 80 7.68 4.46 8.52
N VAL A 81 6.79 4.32 7.53
CA VAL A 81 5.85 3.20 7.42
C VAL A 81 6.09 2.44 6.13
N ALA A 82 6.82 1.33 6.19
CA ALA A 82 7.12 0.51 5.03
C ALA A 82 5.89 -0.23 4.50
N LEU A 83 5.91 -0.58 3.22
CA LEU A 83 4.98 -1.55 2.64
C LEU A 83 5.67 -2.91 2.49
N THR A 84 4.98 -3.98 2.91
CA THR A 84 5.48 -5.35 2.68
C THR A 84 5.73 -5.64 1.19
N SER A 85 5.03 -4.95 0.29
CA SER A 85 5.25 -5.01 -1.15
C SER A 85 4.95 -3.66 -1.77
N ASN A 86 5.75 -3.26 -2.77
CA ASN A 86 5.56 -1.96 -3.43
C ASN A 86 4.15 -1.85 -4.00
N ALA A 87 3.47 -0.74 -3.70
CA ALA A 87 2.16 -0.42 -4.25
C ALA A 87 2.29 0.39 -5.55
N THR A 88 1.32 0.21 -6.46
CA THR A 88 1.12 1.13 -7.59
C THR A 88 -0.15 1.92 -7.34
N LEU A 89 -0.01 3.25 -7.22
CA LEU A 89 -1.09 4.15 -6.79
C LEU A 89 -1.07 5.46 -7.58
N ALA A 90 -2.21 6.13 -7.64
CA ALA A 90 -2.34 7.49 -8.15
C ALA A 90 -1.94 8.52 -7.07
N CYS A 91 -1.49 9.70 -7.48
CA CYS A 91 -1.03 10.74 -6.55
C CYS A 91 -2.04 11.09 -5.44
N PRO A 92 -3.35 11.31 -5.72
CA PRO A 92 -4.30 11.73 -4.69
C PRO A 92 -4.41 10.73 -3.53
N VAL A 93 -4.53 9.44 -3.83
CA VAL A 93 -4.67 8.42 -2.77
C VAL A 93 -3.38 8.26 -1.95
N VAL A 94 -2.20 8.47 -2.55
CA VAL A 94 -0.93 8.50 -1.80
C VAL A 94 -0.92 9.66 -0.82
N ALA A 95 -1.24 10.88 -1.28
CA ALA A 95 -1.28 12.07 -0.43
C ALA A 95 -2.28 11.94 0.73
N THR A 96 -3.48 11.41 0.45
CA THR A 96 -4.50 11.20 1.48
C THR A 96 -4.09 10.11 2.48
N THR A 97 -3.48 9.03 2.00
CA THR A 97 -2.98 7.95 2.86
C THR A 97 -1.86 8.45 3.78
N ASP A 98 -0.91 9.26 3.28
CA ASP A 98 0.14 9.87 4.11
C ASP A 98 -0.44 10.75 5.22
N LYS A 99 -1.49 11.54 4.93
CA LYS A 99 -2.19 12.34 5.93
C LYS A 99 -2.87 11.46 6.98
N TRP A 100 -3.62 10.45 6.55
CA TRP A 100 -4.26 9.52 7.48
C TRP A 100 -3.25 8.82 8.39
N PHE A 101 -2.07 8.43 7.88
CA PHE A 101 -1.02 7.87 8.73
C PHE A 101 -0.50 8.87 9.77
N THR A 102 -0.23 10.10 9.33
CA THR A 102 0.35 11.14 10.18
C THR A 102 -0.62 11.65 11.24
N GLU A 103 -1.88 11.86 10.85
CA GLU A 103 -2.90 12.53 11.68
C GLU A 103 -3.71 11.54 12.53
N VAL A 104 -3.84 10.27 12.10
CA VAL A 104 -4.72 9.29 12.75
C VAL A 104 -3.95 8.05 13.20
N VAL A 105 -3.30 7.33 12.27
CA VAL A 105 -2.75 6.00 12.57
C VAL A 105 -1.64 6.05 13.61
N GLN A 106 -0.64 6.93 13.43
CA GLN A 106 0.48 7.01 14.36
C GLN A 106 0.06 7.51 15.76
N PRO A 107 -0.75 8.58 15.90
CA PRO A 107 -1.30 8.97 17.19
C PRO A 107 -2.09 7.83 17.86
N ALA A 108 -2.98 7.16 17.13
CA ALA A 108 -3.78 6.05 17.65
C ALA A 108 -2.89 4.88 18.13
N ALA A 109 -1.86 4.52 17.36
CA ALA A 109 -0.94 3.44 17.71
C ALA A 109 -0.17 3.76 19.00
N MET A 110 0.34 5.00 19.14
CA MET A 110 1.03 5.43 20.36
C MET A 110 0.11 5.51 21.58
N ASN A 111 -1.11 6.00 21.38
CA ASN A 111 -2.06 6.20 22.46
C ASN A 111 -2.65 4.89 22.99
N VAL A 112 -3.07 4.01 22.08
CA VAL A 112 -3.77 2.75 22.42
C VAL A 112 -2.79 1.61 22.63
N LEU A 113 -1.79 1.47 21.75
CA LEU A 113 -0.87 0.32 21.76
C LEU A 113 0.47 0.64 22.44
N GLY A 114 0.81 1.92 22.59
CA GLY A 114 2.10 2.35 23.14
C GLY A 114 3.29 2.04 22.22
N ALA A 115 3.06 1.92 20.92
CA ALA A 115 4.06 1.54 19.92
C ALA A 115 3.73 2.19 18.57
N GLN A 116 4.75 2.51 17.77
CA GLN A 116 4.58 3.11 16.45
C GLN A 116 4.30 2.03 15.40
N VAL A 117 3.48 2.34 14.40
CA VAL A 117 3.38 1.51 13.19
C VAL A 117 4.62 1.76 12.33
N ILE A 118 5.30 0.70 11.89
CA ILE A 118 6.50 0.81 11.06
C ILE A 118 6.38 0.09 9.71
N GLU A 119 5.35 -0.74 9.54
CA GLU A 119 5.07 -1.40 8.27
C GLU A 119 3.61 -1.79 8.16
N ILE A 120 3.08 -1.80 6.94
CA ILE A 120 1.76 -2.36 6.65
C ILE A 120 1.80 -3.38 5.52
N ARG A 121 0.89 -4.35 5.58
CA ARG A 121 0.54 -5.18 4.43
C ARG A 121 -0.64 -4.56 3.72
N ALA A 122 -0.47 -4.17 2.46
CA ALA A 122 -1.52 -3.53 1.68
C ALA A 122 -1.66 -4.10 0.26
N GLY A 123 -2.89 -4.07 -0.25
CA GLY A 123 -3.24 -4.27 -1.65
C GLY A 123 -3.35 -2.93 -2.37
N SER A 124 -3.04 -2.92 -3.67
CA SER A 124 -3.09 -1.74 -4.53
C SER A 124 -3.56 -2.14 -5.94
N TYR A 125 -3.19 -1.35 -6.97
CA TYR A 125 -3.65 -1.49 -8.35
C TYR A 125 -4.02 -2.91 -8.79
N SER A 126 -5.28 -3.07 -9.20
CA SER A 126 -5.83 -4.30 -9.75
C SER A 126 -6.96 -3.94 -10.72
N CYS A 127 -6.76 -4.20 -12.01
CA CYS A 127 -7.78 -3.94 -13.02
C CYS A 127 -8.85 -5.05 -12.99
N ARG A 128 -9.95 -4.77 -12.28
CA ARG A 128 -11.10 -5.68 -12.14
C ARG A 128 -12.37 -4.93 -11.78
N ALA A 129 -13.50 -5.59 -11.95
CA ALA A 129 -14.77 -5.12 -11.40
C ALA A 129 -14.77 -5.16 -9.86
N MET A 130 -15.57 -4.30 -9.24
CA MET A 130 -15.87 -4.31 -7.81
C MET A 130 -16.34 -5.70 -7.38
N ASN A 131 -16.00 -6.12 -6.15
CA ASN A 131 -16.40 -7.42 -5.60
C ASN A 131 -16.11 -8.62 -6.53
N ASN A 132 -15.04 -8.51 -7.34
CA ASN A 132 -14.67 -9.50 -8.36
C ASN A 132 -15.75 -9.79 -9.40
N GLY A 133 -16.62 -8.83 -9.69
CA GLY A 133 -17.75 -8.98 -10.62
C GLY A 133 -19.00 -9.58 -9.99
N THR A 134 -18.98 -9.87 -8.69
CA THR A 134 -20.14 -10.46 -8.00
C THR A 134 -21.23 -9.41 -7.81
N GLY A 135 -22.35 -9.57 -8.51
CA GLY A 135 -23.51 -8.67 -8.39
C GLY A 135 -23.30 -7.25 -8.93
N THR A 136 -22.20 -7.00 -9.65
CA THR A 136 -21.91 -5.70 -10.27
C THR A 136 -20.88 -5.83 -11.39
N SER A 137 -21.07 -5.06 -12.47
CA SER A 137 -20.09 -4.89 -13.56
C SER A 137 -19.22 -3.64 -13.41
N ARG A 138 -19.44 -2.86 -12.33
CA ARG A 138 -18.75 -1.58 -12.11
C ARG A 138 -17.26 -1.81 -11.86
N THR A 139 -16.43 -0.93 -12.41
CA THR A 139 -14.98 -0.99 -12.26
C THR A 139 -14.58 -0.55 -10.85
N SER A 140 -13.66 -1.27 -10.21
CA SER A 140 -13.16 -0.93 -8.86
C SER A 140 -12.23 0.28 -8.91
N GLU A 141 -12.17 1.09 -7.84
CA GLU A 141 -11.19 2.16 -7.70
C GLU A 141 -9.73 1.67 -7.73
N HIS A 142 -9.49 0.40 -7.40
CA HIS A 142 -8.19 -0.26 -7.59
C HIS A 142 -7.75 -0.26 -9.06
N ALA A 143 -8.68 -0.28 -10.02
CA ALA A 143 -8.37 -0.25 -11.44
C ALA A 143 -7.81 1.11 -11.91
N PHE A 144 -7.95 2.14 -11.08
CA PHE A 144 -7.43 3.49 -11.32
C PHE A 144 -6.28 3.84 -10.37
N GLY A 145 -5.80 2.86 -9.58
CA GLY A 145 -4.83 3.09 -8.51
C GLY A 145 -5.30 4.07 -7.44
N ASN A 146 -6.62 4.23 -7.29
CA ASN A 146 -7.27 5.22 -6.44
C ASN A 146 -7.81 4.60 -5.13
N ALA A 147 -7.35 3.39 -4.81
CA ALA A 147 -7.76 2.63 -3.62
C ALA A 147 -6.58 1.88 -3.00
N VAL A 148 -6.70 1.60 -1.70
CA VAL A 148 -5.76 0.80 -0.91
C VAL A 148 -6.55 -0.19 -0.07
N ASP A 149 -6.13 -1.46 -0.04
CA ASP A 149 -6.67 -2.47 0.88
C ASP A 149 -5.65 -2.69 2.01
N VAL A 150 -5.90 -2.19 3.22
CA VAL A 150 -4.97 -2.33 4.36
C VAL A 150 -5.35 -3.54 5.19
N PHE A 151 -4.43 -4.50 5.31
CA PHE A 151 -4.71 -5.78 5.95
C PHE A 151 -4.10 -5.96 7.34
N SER A 152 -2.93 -5.36 7.59
CA SER A 152 -2.24 -5.49 8.87
C SER A 152 -1.23 -4.38 9.10
N PHE A 153 -0.93 -4.13 10.37
CA PHE A 153 0.02 -3.15 10.86
C PHE A 153 1.07 -3.86 11.72
N ARG A 154 2.35 -3.73 11.37
CA ARG A 154 3.47 -4.19 12.19
C ARG A 154 4.03 -3.01 12.97
N LEU A 155 4.19 -3.20 14.27
CA LEU A 155 4.65 -2.18 15.21
C LEU A 155 6.16 -2.24 15.40
N ASN A 156 6.75 -1.17 15.95
CA ASN A 156 8.18 -1.13 16.27
C ASN A 156 8.58 -2.25 17.25
N ASP A 157 7.71 -2.64 18.18
CA ASP A 157 7.92 -3.76 19.10
C ASP A 157 7.63 -5.16 18.54
N ASN A 158 7.54 -5.29 17.21
CA ASN A 158 7.28 -6.53 16.46
C ASN A 158 5.88 -7.12 16.59
N ARG A 159 4.96 -6.54 17.37
CA ARG A 159 3.56 -6.95 17.32
C ARG A 159 2.98 -6.71 15.93
N VAL A 160 2.12 -7.60 15.48
CA VAL A 160 1.37 -7.46 14.22
C VAL A 160 -0.11 -7.47 14.53
N VAL A 161 -0.79 -6.36 14.25
CA VAL A 161 -2.24 -6.25 14.35
C VAL A 161 -2.83 -6.50 12.96
N THR A 162 -3.50 -7.63 12.77
CA THR A 162 -4.26 -7.90 11.53
C THR A 162 -5.66 -7.30 11.65
N VAL A 163 -6.20 -6.79 10.55
CA VAL A 163 -7.60 -6.30 10.53
C VAL A 163 -8.55 -7.48 10.79
N LYS A 164 -8.32 -8.62 10.14
CA LYS A 164 -9.14 -9.83 10.29
C LYS A 164 -9.32 -10.28 11.75
N ASP A 165 -8.21 -10.45 12.47
CA ASP A 165 -8.25 -11.04 13.81
C ASP A 165 -8.43 -9.94 14.88
N GLY A 166 -7.78 -8.79 14.70
CA GLY A 166 -7.85 -7.68 15.63
C GLY A 166 -9.22 -7.03 15.73
N TRP A 167 -10.06 -7.08 14.68
CA TRP A 167 -11.39 -6.45 14.68
C TRP A 167 -12.32 -7.00 15.77
N ARG A 168 -12.12 -8.26 16.15
CA ARG A 168 -12.80 -8.93 17.27
C ARG A 168 -11.79 -9.51 18.28
N GLY A 169 -10.56 -9.00 18.24
CA GLY A 169 -9.41 -9.50 19.00
C GLY A 169 -9.36 -8.93 20.42
N SER A 170 -8.16 -8.59 20.89
CA SER A 170 -7.99 -7.96 22.19
C SER A 170 -8.68 -6.58 22.27
N PRO A 171 -9.06 -6.10 23.47
CA PRO A 171 -9.62 -4.76 23.64
C PRO A 171 -8.75 -3.65 23.03
N GLU A 172 -7.42 -3.78 23.14
CA GLU A 172 -6.45 -2.82 22.61
C GLU A 172 -6.43 -2.82 21.07
N GLU A 173 -6.42 -3.99 20.43
CA GLU A 173 -6.50 -4.10 18.97
C GLU A 173 -7.82 -3.58 18.43
N GLN A 174 -8.94 -3.91 19.09
CA GLN A 174 -10.26 -3.39 18.74
C GLN A 174 -10.31 -1.86 18.84
N ALA A 175 -9.76 -1.30 19.93
CA ALA A 175 -9.73 0.15 20.12
C ALA A 175 -8.88 0.84 19.04
N PHE A 176 -7.69 0.33 18.76
CA PHE A 176 -6.81 0.85 17.72
C PHE A 176 -7.47 0.79 16.34
N LEU A 177 -8.01 -0.37 15.95
CA LEU A 177 -8.61 -0.56 14.63
C LEU A 177 -9.88 0.28 14.44
N ARG A 178 -10.69 0.48 15.48
CA ARG A 178 -11.89 1.34 15.42
C ARG A 178 -11.52 2.82 15.30
N GLU A 179 -10.54 3.28 16.06
CA GLU A 179 -10.04 4.66 15.98
C GLU A 179 -9.55 4.98 14.57
N ILE A 180 -8.67 4.15 14.00
CA ILE A 180 -8.13 4.43 12.67
C ILE A 180 -9.16 4.25 11.56
N PHE A 181 -10.12 3.33 11.73
CA PHE A 181 -11.22 3.14 10.78
C PHE A 181 -12.13 4.37 10.75
N VAL A 182 -12.56 4.88 11.91
CA VAL A 182 -13.41 6.07 11.98
C VAL A 182 -12.66 7.29 11.49
N GLY A 183 -11.38 7.46 11.87
CA GLY A 183 -10.57 8.55 11.35
C GLY A 183 -10.35 8.47 9.84
N ALA A 184 -10.25 7.27 9.25
CA ALA A 184 -10.20 7.13 7.79
C ALA A 184 -11.45 7.72 7.11
N CYS A 185 -12.63 7.61 7.74
CA CYS A 185 -13.88 8.14 7.16
C CYS A 185 -13.88 9.67 7.01
N GLU A 186 -13.00 10.38 7.71
CA GLU A 186 -12.81 11.83 7.55
C GLU A 186 -11.88 12.17 6.38
N HIS A 187 -11.05 11.24 5.93
CA HIS A 187 -10.05 11.45 4.88
C HIS A 187 -10.46 10.91 3.51
N PHE A 188 -11.22 9.82 3.48
CA PHE A 188 -11.57 9.08 2.28
C PHE A 188 -13.05 9.22 1.93
N SER A 189 -13.40 9.06 0.66
CA SER A 189 -14.80 9.08 0.23
C SER A 189 -15.48 7.73 0.38
N THR A 190 -14.73 6.63 0.30
CA THR A 190 -15.18 5.29 0.67
C THR A 190 -14.24 4.68 1.69
N VAL A 191 -14.82 4.14 2.77
CA VAL A 191 -14.15 3.32 3.76
C VAL A 191 -15.05 2.12 4.05
N LEU A 192 -14.56 0.93 3.73
CA LEU A 192 -15.23 -0.35 4.00
C LEU A 192 -14.34 -1.21 4.87
N GLY A 193 -14.89 -1.78 5.94
CA GLY A 193 -14.17 -2.67 6.85
C GLY A 193 -15.01 -3.85 7.32
N PRO A 194 -14.51 -4.65 8.28
CA PRO A 194 -15.20 -5.85 8.68
C PRO A 194 -16.59 -5.56 9.27
N GLY A 195 -17.62 -6.12 8.62
CA GLY A 195 -19.02 -5.84 8.93
C GLY A 195 -19.73 -4.93 7.90
N ALA A 196 -19.01 -4.39 6.92
CA ALA A 196 -19.64 -3.73 5.76
C ALA A 196 -20.31 -4.76 4.84
N ASP A 197 -19.58 -5.80 4.45
CA ASP A 197 -20.02 -6.94 3.66
C ASP A 197 -19.02 -8.10 3.80
N ALA A 198 -19.23 -9.18 3.04
CA ALA A 198 -18.37 -10.38 3.06
C ALA A 198 -17.01 -10.19 2.36
N PHE A 199 -16.86 -9.20 1.47
CA PHE A 199 -15.61 -8.96 0.74
C PHE A 199 -14.59 -8.17 1.56
N HIS A 200 -15.07 -7.36 2.51
CA HIS A 200 -14.24 -6.49 3.35
C HIS A 200 -14.06 -7.01 4.78
N TYR A 201 -14.19 -8.34 4.98
CA TYR A 201 -14.15 -8.94 6.31
C TYR A 201 -12.74 -9.03 6.93
N ASP A 202 -11.68 -8.93 6.11
CA ASP A 202 -10.29 -9.15 6.52
C ASP A 202 -9.35 -7.96 6.24
N HIS A 203 -9.87 -6.83 5.79
CA HIS A 203 -9.11 -5.62 5.48
C HIS A 203 -9.98 -4.36 5.56
N PHE A 204 -9.32 -3.20 5.58
CA PHE A 204 -9.95 -1.92 5.27
C PHE A 204 -9.73 -1.58 3.81
N HIS A 205 -10.81 -1.39 3.07
CA HIS A 205 -10.79 -0.77 1.75
C HIS A 205 -11.01 0.72 1.90
N ILE A 206 -10.05 1.51 1.44
CA ILE A 206 -10.11 2.97 1.44
C ILE A 206 -9.89 3.48 0.02
N ASP A 207 -10.76 4.38 -0.44
CA ASP A 207 -10.66 4.97 -1.78
C ASP A 207 -11.14 6.42 -1.84
N LEU A 208 -10.84 7.04 -2.98
CA LEU A 208 -11.29 8.38 -3.33
C LEU A 208 -12.29 8.33 -4.50
N ALA A 209 -13.23 7.39 -4.50
CA ALA A 209 -14.32 7.35 -5.47
C ALA A 209 -15.12 8.65 -5.42
N ARG A 210 -15.47 9.19 -6.59
CA ARG A 210 -16.35 10.36 -6.64
C ARG A 210 -17.80 9.88 -6.62
N HIS A 211 -18.53 10.11 -5.54
CA HIS A 211 -19.95 9.79 -5.49
C HIS A 211 -20.85 10.98 -5.88
N SER A 212 -22.03 10.65 -6.37
CA SER A 212 -23.10 11.56 -6.74
C SER A 212 -23.57 12.31 -5.51
N LYS A 213 -23.84 13.61 -5.72
CA LYS A 213 -24.22 14.54 -4.65
C LYS A 213 -23.19 14.64 -3.51
N GLY A 214 -21.92 14.26 -3.76
CA GLY A 214 -20.83 14.33 -2.77
C GLY A 214 -21.02 13.39 -1.58
N ARG A 215 -21.66 12.23 -1.78
CA ARG A 215 -21.85 11.25 -0.72
C ARG A 215 -20.50 10.66 -0.27
N HIS A 216 -20.36 10.41 1.03
CA HIS A 216 -19.29 9.60 1.60
C HIS A 216 -19.86 8.26 2.08
N ILE A 217 -19.12 7.18 1.85
CA ILE A 217 -19.47 5.83 2.30
C ILE A 217 -18.49 5.46 3.41
N CYS A 218 -19.01 5.28 4.63
CA CYS A 218 -18.25 4.78 5.77
C CYS A 218 -19.03 3.59 6.37
N LYS A 219 -18.56 2.36 6.15
CA LYS A 219 -19.24 1.14 6.59
C LYS A 219 -18.27 0.10 7.16
N PRO A 220 -18.61 -0.60 8.26
CA PRO A 220 -19.85 -0.47 9.01
C PRO A 220 -19.92 0.85 9.77
N VAL A 221 -21.13 1.26 10.14
CA VAL A 221 -21.30 2.39 11.07
C VAL A 221 -20.98 1.89 12.47
N ILE A 222 -19.90 2.40 13.05
CA ILE A 222 -19.45 2.01 14.38
C ILE A 222 -19.83 3.14 15.34
N LYS A 223 -20.48 2.79 16.45
CA LYS A 223 -20.65 3.70 17.58
C LYS A 223 -19.33 3.75 18.32
N TYR A 224 -18.46 4.66 17.91
CA TYR A 224 -17.17 4.89 18.52
C TYR A 224 -16.97 6.40 18.63
N GLU A 225 -16.68 6.88 19.83
CA GLU A 225 -16.27 8.26 20.05
C GLU A 225 -14.74 8.30 20.05
N PRO A 226 -14.12 8.91 19.03
CA PRO A 226 -12.67 8.98 18.96
C PRO A 226 -12.14 9.82 20.11
N ASN A 227 -11.05 9.37 20.71
CA ASN A 227 -10.48 10.05 21.87
C ASN A 227 -9.45 11.09 21.43
N TYR A 228 -9.94 12.20 20.87
CA TYR A 228 -9.12 13.31 20.37
C TYR A 228 -8.44 14.13 21.49
N ASN A 229 -8.80 13.91 22.75
CA ASN A 229 -8.29 14.64 23.92
C ASN A 229 -7.27 13.84 24.74
N LEU A 230 -6.68 12.79 24.16
CA LEU A 230 -5.59 12.12 24.84
C LEU A 230 -4.40 13.08 24.95
N PRO A 231 -3.80 13.23 26.15
CA PRO A 231 -2.57 13.98 26.29
C PRO A 231 -1.54 13.41 25.30
N PRO A 232 -0.64 14.25 24.74
CA PRO A 232 0.43 13.77 23.87
C PRO A 232 1.09 12.54 24.49
N PRO A 233 1.46 11.53 23.68
CA PRO A 233 2.13 10.33 24.19
C PRO A 233 3.23 10.77 25.16
N ASP A 234 3.17 10.30 26.40
CA ASP A 234 4.13 10.69 27.44
C ASP A 234 5.54 10.43 26.89
N PRO A 235 6.38 11.45 26.68
CA PRO A 235 7.73 11.27 26.13
C PRO A 235 8.61 10.46 27.08
N ALA A 236 8.23 10.33 28.35
CA ALA A 236 8.87 9.46 29.33
C ALA A 236 8.32 8.03 29.34
N ARG A 237 7.23 7.72 28.60
CA ARG A 237 6.78 6.34 28.40
C ARG A 237 7.87 5.63 27.60
N PRO A 238 8.63 4.72 28.23
CA PRO A 238 9.75 4.11 27.55
C PRO A 238 9.19 3.23 26.43
N ASP A 239 9.77 3.36 25.24
CA ASP A 239 9.53 2.43 24.13
C ASP A 239 9.62 1.01 24.72
N ARG A 240 8.58 0.19 24.56
CA ARG A 240 8.56 -1.16 25.16
C ARG A 240 9.78 -2.00 24.72
N MET A 241 10.32 -1.72 23.54
CA MET A 241 11.61 -2.25 23.10
C MET A 241 12.80 -1.84 23.97
N ALA A 242 12.88 -0.58 24.38
CA ALA A 242 13.93 -0.09 25.28
C ALA A 242 13.81 -0.75 26.66
N LEU A 243 12.59 -0.99 27.15
CA LEU A 243 12.35 -1.78 28.36
C LEU A 243 12.79 -3.25 28.20
N GLN A 244 12.44 -3.89 27.09
CA GLN A 244 12.79 -5.29 26.82
C GLN A 244 14.32 -5.46 26.71
N GLN A 245 15.01 -4.55 26.01
CA GLN A 245 16.48 -4.56 25.93
C GLN A 245 17.14 -4.31 27.29
N GLN A 246 16.57 -3.43 28.13
CA GLN A 246 17.03 -3.23 29.51
C GLN A 246 16.79 -4.45 30.42
N GLN A 247 15.71 -5.19 30.19
CA GLN A 247 15.43 -6.42 30.93
C GLN A 247 16.36 -7.56 30.50
N ASP A 248 16.58 -7.76 29.20
CA ASP A 248 17.52 -8.77 28.70
C ASP A 248 18.95 -8.49 29.19
N THR A 249 19.40 -7.23 29.16
CA THR A 249 20.72 -6.85 29.71
C THR A 249 20.81 -7.05 31.22
N ARG A 250 19.74 -6.79 31.99
CA ARG A 250 19.71 -7.12 33.43
C ARG A 250 19.74 -8.61 33.71
N GLN A 251 19.19 -9.44 32.83
CA GLN A 251 19.20 -10.90 32.97
C GLN A 251 20.53 -11.54 32.53
N THR A 252 21.32 -10.88 31.68
CA THR A 252 22.66 -11.36 31.27
C THR A 252 23.79 -10.92 32.20
N LEU A 253 23.54 -9.97 33.12
CA LEU A 253 24.53 -9.55 34.11
C LEU A 253 24.53 -10.53 35.30
N PRO A 254 25.70 -11.07 35.70
CA PRO A 254 25.77 -11.87 36.93
C PRO A 254 25.33 -11.00 38.12
N PRO A 255 24.65 -11.58 39.14
CA PRO A 255 24.19 -10.82 40.29
C PRO A 255 25.38 -10.13 40.97
N PRO A 256 25.20 -8.90 41.49
CA PRO A 256 26.26 -8.24 42.23
C PRO A 256 26.61 -9.10 43.45
N MET A 257 27.85 -9.59 43.47
CA MET A 257 28.41 -10.30 44.61
C MET A 257 28.43 -9.34 45.80
N VAL A 258 27.46 -9.48 46.70
CA VAL A 258 27.45 -8.78 47.98
C VAL A 258 28.61 -9.33 48.80
N ALA A 259 29.72 -8.60 48.84
CA ALA A 259 30.83 -8.90 49.73
C ALA A 259 30.41 -8.62 51.17
N SER A 260 29.81 -9.63 51.83
CA SER A 260 29.85 -9.72 53.29
C SER A 260 31.23 -10.21 53.67
N GLY A 261 32.07 -9.29 54.13
CA GLY A 261 33.46 -9.58 54.48
C GLY A 261 33.98 -8.60 55.52
N SER A 262 33.60 -8.85 56.76
CA SER A 262 34.27 -8.35 57.96
C SER A 262 35.78 -8.64 57.92
N GLY A 263 36.57 -7.60 58.25
CA GLY A 263 37.91 -7.59 58.84
C GLY A 263 38.91 -8.71 58.53
N GLY A 264 40.10 -8.32 58.04
CA GLY A 264 41.30 -9.14 58.14
C GLY A 264 42.45 -8.68 57.26
N LEU A 265 43.29 -7.79 57.78
CA LEU A 265 44.67 -7.60 57.31
C LEU A 265 45.41 -8.94 57.43
N LEU A 266 46.19 -9.33 56.42
CA LEU A 266 47.43 -10.14 56.46
C LEU A 266 47.84 -10.45 54.99
N ARG A 267 48.81 -9.73 54.44
CA ARG A 267 50.24 -10.11 54.32
C ARG A 267 50.49 -11.21 53.27
N GLN A 268 51.11 -10.80 52.15
CA GLN A 268 51.75 -11.66 51.15
C GLN A 268 52.74 -12.65 51.79
N PRO A 269 52.97 -13.77 51.09
CA PRO A 269 54.34 -14.09 50.76
C PRO A 269 54.54 -14.39 49.26
N SER A 270 55.61 -13.80 48.75
CA SER A 270 56.33 -14.16 47.54
C SER A 270 56.98 -15.55 47.65
N GLY A 271 57.01 -16.28 46.53
CA GLY A 271 58.04 -17.26 46.23
C GLY A 271 57.52 -18.63 45.80
N GLY A 272 58.00 -19.11 44.65
CA GLY A 272 58.11 -20.54 44.41
C GLY A 272 57.75 -21.06 43.02
N LEU A 273 58.78 -21.18 42.18
CA LEU A 273 59.15 -22.40 41.45
C LEU A 273 58.21 -22.97 40.36
N ARG A 274 58.74 -22.91 39.14
CA ARG A 274 58.33 -23.61 37.93
C ARG A 274 58.97 -25.00 37.90
N PRO A 275 58.27 -26.07 37.47
CA PRO A 275 58.90 -27.22 36.84
C PRO A 275 58.43 -27.43 35.38
N PRO A 276 59.22 -28.12 34.54
CA PRO A 276 58.98 -28.28 33.11
C PRO A 276 58.28 -29.60 32.75
N GLY A 277 57.57 -29.59 31.62
CA GLY A 277 57.30 -30.79 30.82
C GLY A 277 55.90 -31.40 30.99
N ALA A 278 55.02 -31.17 30.01
CA ALA A 278 54.10 -32.16 29.48
C ALA A 278 53.48 -31.65 28.16
N VAL A 279 53.84 -32.40 27.11
CA VAL A 279 53.24 -32.56 25.78
C VAL A 279 51.91 -31.86 25.47
N ASP A 280 51.93 -31.11 24.37
CA ASP A 280 50.76 -30.51 23.71
C ASP A 280 50.00 -31.59 22.90
N GLY A 281 48.69 -31.57 23.03
CA GLY A 281 47.78 -32.51 22.39
C GLY A 281 46.34 -32.13 22.67
N GLY A 282 45.78 -31.23 21.87
CA GLY A 282 44.33 -31.05 21.83
C GLY A 282 43.84 -29.66 21.45
N TYR A 283 43.57 -29.48 20.15
CA TYR A 283 42.53 -28.65 19.53
C TYR A 283 42.14 -27.31 20.21
N SER A 284 42.63 -26.20 19.67
CA SER A 284 42.08 -24.87 19.92
C SER A 284 40.91 -24.56 18.97
N VAL A 285 39.69 -24.44 19.51
CA VAL A 285 38.59 -23.69 18.89
C VAL A 285 38.92 -22.21 19.07
N ALA A 286 39.20 -21.52 17.97
CA ALA A 286 39.51 -20.10 17.99
C ALA A 286 38.23 -19.27 18.15
N HIS A 287 38.04 -18.68 19.33
CA HIS A 287 37.42 -17.36 19.46
C HIS A 287 38.44 -16.30 18.99
N ARG A 288 38.04 -15.41 18.09
CA ARG A 288 38.78 -14.15 17.89
C ARG A 288 37.84 -12.97 17.74
N SER A 289 37.79 -12.19 18.80
CA SER A 289 37.45 -10.77 18.84
C SER A 289 38.52 -9.95 18.12
N GLY A 290 38.07 -8.96 17.35
CA GLY A 290 38.70 -7.63 17.29
C GLY A 290 39.91 -7.40 16.38
N GLN A 291 39.66 -6.56 15.38
CA GLN A 291 40.55 -5.53 14.80
C GLN A 291 41.67 -5.96 13.84
N GLY A 292 41.59 -5.40 12.61
CA GLY A 292 42.77 -5.13 11.80
C GLY A 292 42.55 -5.17 10.28
N GLY A 293 42.57 -4.00 9.64
CA GLY A 293 43.23 -3.82 8.34
C GLY A 293 42.36 -3.86 7.08
N LEU A 294 42.24 -2.71 6.42
CA LEU A 294 41.63 -2.47 5.09
C LEU A 294 42.44 -3.06 3.92
N ASP A 295 43.09 -4.21 4.09
CA ASP A 295 43.89 -4.89 3.05
C ASP A 295 43.32 -6.24 2.61
N GLY A 296 42.28 -6.75 3.28
CA GLY A 296 41.58 -7.99 2.91
C GLY A 296 40.54 -7.84 1.79
N GLN A 297 40.13 -6.61 1.48
CA GLN A 297 38.98 -6.33 0.60
C GLN A 297 39.38 -5.92 -0.83
N ARG A 298 40.68 -6.04 -1.16
CA ARG A 298 41.25 -5.63 -2.44
C ARG A 298 41.62 -6.77 -3.38
N ARG A 299 41.40 -8.03 -2.98
CA ARG A 299 41.66 -9.23 -3.81
C ARG A 299 40.41 -9.87 -4.43
N TYR A 300 39.29 -9.15 -4.52
CA TYR A 300 38.06 -9.63 -5.16
C TYR A 300 37.59 -8.77 -6.35
N ILE A 301 38.43 -7.86 -6.87
CA ILE A 301 38.07 -6.97 -8.00
C ILE A 301 38.95 -7.21 -9.26
N GLU A 302 39.94 -8.11 -9.24
CA GLU A 302 40.89 -8.26 -10.38
C GLU A 302 40.94 -9.63 -11.06
N GLU A 303 39.86 -10.42 -11.05
CA GLU A 303 39.76 -11.60 -11.91
C GLU A 303 38.42 -11.59 -12.67
N GLY A 304 38.46 -11.12 -13.92
CA GLY A 304 37.35 -11.25 -14.85
C GLY A 304 37.26 -12.68 -15.40
N PRO A 305 36.07 -13.29 -15.52
CA PRO A 305 35.95 -14.57 -16.19
C PRO A 305 35.76 -14.36 -17.70
N GLN A 306 36.83 -14.59 -18.45
CA GLN A 306 36.74 -15.11 -19.81
C GLN A 306 36.25 -16.56 -19.73
N GLN A 307 34.97 -16.80 -20.01
CA GLN A 307 34.46 -18.02 -20.64
C GLN A 307 32.98 -17.82 -21.00
N ALA A 308 32.68 -17.87 -22.30
CA ALA A 308 31.33 -17.72 -22.82
C ALA A 308 30.50 -18.96 -22.49
N SER A 309 29.54 -18.82 -21.58
CA SER A 309 28.47 -19.80 -21.36
C SER A 309 27.43 -19.70 -22.48
N PRO A 310 26.81 -20.83 -22.91
CA PRO A 310 25.80 -20.80 -23.96
C PRO A 310 24.56 -20.04 -23.49
N ARG A 311 24.04 -19.16 -24.35
CA ARG A 311 22.81 -18.38 -24.11
C ARG A 311 21.66 -19.31 -23.75
N TYR A 312 21.16 -19.18 -22.53
CA TYR A 312 19.86 -19.72 -22.13
C TYR A 312 18.76 -18.99 -22.91
N GLN A 313 18.09 -19.70 -23.82
CA GLN A 313 16.86 -19.26 -24.46
C GLN A 313 15.68 -19.94 -23.76
N PRO A 314 14.86 -19.22 -22.98
CA PRO A 314 13.67 -19.82 -22.39
C PRO A 314 12.68 -20.20 -23.49
N GLN A 315 12.23 -21.46 -23.48
CA GLN A 315 11.08 -21.89 -24.28
C GLN A 315 9.79 -21.39 -23.62
N PRO A 316 8.81 -20.91 -24.40
CA PRO A 316 7.54 -20.42 -23.87
C PRO A 316 6.76 -21.56 -23.19
N ALA A 317 6.09 -21.23 -22.09
CA ALA A 317 5.25 -22.18 -21.37
C ALA A 317 4.03 -22.59 -22.22
N PRO A 318 3.43 -23.78 -22.02
CA PRO A 318 2.26 -24.23 -22.80
C PRO A 318 1.03 -23.30 -22.77
N SER A 319 0.98 -22.36 -21.82
CA SER A 319 -0.03 -21.31 -21.71
C SER A 319 0.13 -20.17 -22.71
N GLU A 320 1.30 -20.01 -23.33
CA GLU A 320 1.58 -18.94 -24.30
C GLU A 320 1.29 -19.34 -25.76
N MET A 321 1.00 -20.62 -26.02
CA MET A 321 0.60 -21.13 -27.35
C MET A 321 -0.91 -21.25 -27.55
N ARG A 322 -1.72 -20.77 -26.61
CA ARG A 322 -3.18 -20.71 -26.77
C ARG A 322 -3.62 -19.26 -26.73
N GLY A 323 -4.19 -18.80 -27.85
CA GLY A 323 -4.99 -17.58 -27.88
C GLY A 323 -6.07 -17.60 -26.79
N PRO A 324 -6.60 -16.43 -26.40
CA PRO A 324 -7.42 -16.29 -25.21
C PRO A 324 -8.58 -17.30 -25.22
N LEU A 325 -8.60 -18.16 -24.20
CA LEU A 325 -9.70 -19.09 -23.96
C LEU A 325 -10.95 -18.27 -23.61
N GLN A 326 -11.88 -18.17 -24.55
CA GLN A 326 -13.22 -17.66 -24.32
C GLN A 326 -13.92 -18.59 -23.32
N LEU A 327 -14.09 -18.15 -22.08
CA LEU A 327 -14.94 -18.85 -21.12
C LEU A 327 -16.42 -18.65 -21.54
N PRO A 328 -17.27 -19.70 -21.49
CA PRO A 328 -18.69 -19.55 -21.78
C PRO A 328 -19.33 -18.60 -20.75
N GLY A 329 -19.87 -17.48 -21.20
CA GLY A 329 -20.47 -16.44 -20.35
C GLY A 329 -19.98 -15.02 -20.59
N ALA A 330 -19.00 -14.81 -21.47
CA ALA A 330 -18.64 -13.46 -21.93
C ALA A 330 -19.75 -12.89 -22.83
N THR A 331 -20.62 -12.05 -22.25
CA THR A 331 -21.54 -11.22 -23.02
C THR A 331 -20.78 -10.05 -23.64
N PRO A 332 -20.93 -9.78 -24.95
CA PRO A 332 -20.40 -8.55 -25.54
C PRO A 332 -21.14 -7.34 -24.95
N PRO A 333 -20.45 -6.20 -24.77
CA PRO A 333 -21.09 -5.02 -24.18
C PRO A 333 -22.15 -4.50 -25.14
N THR A 334 -23.42 -4.61 -24.73
CA THR A 334 -24.51 -3.86 -25.32
C THR A 334 -24.37 -2.41 -24.86
N GLU A 335 -24.27 -1.49 -25.81
CA GLU A 335 -24.43 -0.06 -25.57
C GLU A 335 -25.84 0.16 -25.04
N GLU A 336 -25.97 0.39 -23.74
CA GLU A 336 -27.16 0.98 -23.17
C GLU A 336 -26.71 2.17 -22.33
N LEU A 337 -27.16 3.33 -22.78
CA LEU A 337 -27.07 4.62 -22.13
C LEU A 337 -27.67 4.48 -20.73
N ILE A 338 -26.83 4.33 -19.70
CA ILE A 338 -27.30 4.27 -18.31
C ILE A 338 -27.62 5.70 -17.87
N VAL A 339 -28.83 6.12 -18.22
CA VAL A 339 -29.58 7.11 -17.45
C VAL A 339 -29.59 6.63 -16.01
N GLY A 340 -28.94 7.39 -15.13
CA GLY A 340 -28.75 7.05 -13.72
C GLY A 340 -30.04 6.54 -13.09
N ASP A 341 -29.98 5.30 -12.61
CA ASP A 341 -31.08 4.61 -11.95
C ASP A 341 -30.93 4.68 -10.44
N ASP A 342 -32.08 4.79 -9.79
CA ASP A 342 -32.25 5.17 -8.40
C ASP A 342 -31.89 4.07 -7.37
N GLU A 343 -30.99 3.11 -7.69
CA GLU A 343 -30.71 1.94 -6.82
C GLU A 343 -29.25 1.45 -6.61
N GLY A 344 -28.18 2.28 -6.65
CA GLY A 344 -26.98 1.84 -5.89
C GLY A 344 -25.59 2.43 -6.15
N ASN A 345 -24.89 2.70 -5.04
CA ASN A 345 -23.51 3.19 -4.85
C ASN A 345 -23.18 4.62 -5.32
N GLY A 346 -23.86 5.13 -6.35
CA GLY A 346 -23.75 6.51 -6.83
C GLY A 346 -22.35 6.97 -7.24
N ILE A 347 -21.39 6.12 -7.63
CA ILE A 347 -20.10 6.61 -8.14
C ILE A 347 -20.30 7.27 -9.53
N ILE A 348 -19.68 8.44 -9.78
CA ILE A 348 -19.72 9.20 -11.02
C ILE A 348 -18.50 8.83 -11.87
N ASP A 349 -18.72 7.98 -12.88
CA ASP A 349 -17.71 7.53 -13.83
C ASP A 349 -17.91 8.13 -15.23
N GLU A 350 -18.87 9.05 -15.42
CA GLU A 350 -19.18 9.62 -16.73
C GLU A 350 -18.30 10.84 -17.07
N ALA A 351 -17.97 10.96 -18.36
CA ALA A 351 -17.28 12.10 -18.94
C ALA A 351 -18.26 13.28 -19.07
N GLY A 352 -18.40 14.08 -18.02
CA GLY A 352 -19.10 15.36 -18.14
C GLY A 352 -18.26 16.32 -18.97
N GLU A 353 -18.59 16.49 -20.26
CA GLU A 353 -17.98 17.47 -21.18
C GLU A 353 -18.11 18.93 -20.68
N ASN A 354 -18.87 19.17 -19.60
CA ASN A 354 -19.13 20.48 -19.01
C ASN A 354 -18.75 20.57 -17.51
N GLU A 355 -17.95 19.65 -16.97
CA GLU A 355 -17.53 19.75 -15.58
C GLU A 355 -16.38 20.78 -15.40
N PRO A 356 -16.48 21.68 -14.40
CA PRO A 356 -15.42 22.65 -14.13
C PRO A 356 -14.13 21.92 -13.73
N PRO A 357 -12.96 22.40 -14.19
CA PRO A 357 -11.69 21.75 -13.89
C PRO A 357 -11.45 21.66 -12.39
N ILE A 358 -10.92 20.53 -11.94
CA ILE A 358 -10.55 20.33 -10.53
C ILE A 358 -9.42 21.33 -10.18
N ASN A 359 -9.62 22.06 -9.09
CA ASN A 359 -8.69 23.01 -8.50
C ASN A 359 -8.87 23.02 -6.97
N PRO A 360 -7.94 23.58 -6.18
CA PRO A 360 -8.00 23.49 -4.72
C PRO A 360 -9.29 24.00 -4.05
N ARG A 361 -10.12 24.80 -4.74
CA ARG A 361 -11.40 25.31 -4.22
C ARG A 361 -12.58 24.38 -4.50
N ASN A 362 -12.53 23.61 -5.60
CA ASN A 362 -13.60 22.70 -6.03
C ASN A 362 -13.14 21.24 -6.14
N ASP A 363 -11.98 20.92 -5.57
CA ASP A 363 -11.43 19.57 -5.54
C ASP A 363 -12.30 18.67 -4.66
N PRO A 364 -13.01 17.69 -5.23
CA PRO A 364 -13.88 16.80 -4.47
C PRO A 364 -13.07 15.84 -3.58
N PHE A 365 -11.74 15.76 -3.76
CA PHE A 365 -10.82 14.97 -2.95
C PHE A 365 -10.01 15.82 -1.97
N ALA A 366 -10.16 17.15 -2.01
CA ALA A 366 -9.53 18.00 -1.01
C ALA A 366 -10.18 17.74 0.34
N TYR A 367 -9.41 17.11 1.22
CA TYR A 367 -9.70 17.04 2.65
C TYR A 367 -10.04 18.44 3.19
N ARG A 368 -11.25 18.59 3.75
CA ARG A 368 -11.73 19.82 4.37
C ARG A 368 -11.79 19.63 5.88
N PRO A 369 -10.75 20.03 6.63
CA PRO A 369 -10.78 19.91 8.08
C PRO A 369 -11.96 20.72 8.64
N GLY A 370 -12.83 20.07 9.42
CA GLY A 370 -13.89 20.72 10.18
C GLY A 370 -15.23 20.93 9.47
N GLN A 371 -15.53 20.24 8.36
CA GLN A 371 -16.89 20.22 7.83
C GLN A 371 -17.72 19.21 8.64
N PRO A 372 -18.67 19.63 9.51
CA PRO A 372 -19.46 18.68 10.28
C PRO A 372 -20.20 17.76 9.32
N THR A 373 -19.97 16.45 9.43
CA THR A 373 -20.81 15.44 8.82
C THR A 373 -22.21 15.69 9.34
N GLY A 374 -23.05 16.30 8.50
CA GLY A 374 -24.43 16.60 8.87
C GLY A 374 -25.12 15.30 9.25
N LEU A 375 -25.35 15.12 10.55
CA LEU A 375 -26.53 14.42 11.07
C LEU A 375 -27.75 15.08 10.42
N ARG A 376 -28.13 14.60 9.24
CA ARG A 376 -29.50 14.79 8.77
C ARG A 376 -30.34 13.82 9.58
N ARG A 377 -31.25 14.42 10.36
CA ARG A 377 -32.25 13.76 11.21
C ARG A 377 -32.99 12.64 10.50
#